data_AF-A0AAY5EJL6-F1
#
_entry.id   AF-A0AAY5EJL6-F1
#
_cell.length_a   1.000
_cell.length_b   1.000
_cell.length_c   1.000
_cell.angle_alpha   90.00
_cell.angle_beta   90.00
_cell.angle_gamma   90.00
#
_symmetry.space_group_name_H-M   'P 1'
#
loop_
_entity.id
_entity.type
_entity.pdbx_description
1 polymer ?
#
loop_
_entity_poly.entity_id
_entity_poly.type
_entity_poly.pdbx_seq_one_letter_code
_entity_poly.pdbx_strand_id
1 'polypeptide(L)'
;MQDMDPEWYVGPMTRGEAELLFQMRVQNGAFLIRDSSTNAIAQPYTLMVLNEHKVYNVQIRFHGNDHGYSLGTGIMGAEIFPSVRDIVSHHVNTPIMLIDAMDPNSGAQHQCCLLHPVRH
;
A
#
# COMPACT_ATOMS: atom_id res chain seq x y z
N MET A 1 1.36 -13.26 16.14
CA MET A 1 1.83 -13.15 14.74
C MET A 1 0.60 -13.23 13.83
N GLN A 2 -0.33 -12.28 13.98
CA GLN A 2 -1.71 -12.42 13.48
C GLN A 2 -2.33 -11.07 13.08
N ASP A 3 -1.51 -10.14 12.56
CA ASP A 3 -2.00 -8.82 12.16
C ASP A 3 -2.35 -8.73 10.67
N MET A 4 -1.92 -9.67 9.83
CA MET A 4 -2.24 -9.64 8.40
C MET A 4 -3.57 -10.34 8.10
N ASP A 5 -4.29 -9.87 7.08
CA ASP A 5 -5.53 -10.47 6.61
C ASP A 5 -5.32 -11.14 5.24
N PRO A 6 -5.68 -12.43 5.07
CA PRO A 6 -5.55 -13.11 3.79
C PRO A 6 -6.43 -12.53 2.67
N GLU A 7 -7.39 -11.66 2.98
CA GLU A 7 -8.19 -10.99 1.94
C GLU A 7 -7.37 -10.00 1.12
N TRP A 8 -6.35 -9.36 1.71
CA TRP A 8 -5.52 -8.35 1.04
C TRP A 8 -4.02 -8.60 1.15
N TYR A 9 -3.55 -9.48 2.04
CA TYR A 9 -2.15 -9.85 2.15
C TYR A 9 -1.85 -11.08 1.29
N VAL A 10 -0.97 -10.92 0.31
CA VAL A 10 -0.62 -11.97 -0.67
C VAL A 10 0.77 -12.57 -0.47
N GLY A 11 1.50 -12.12 0.56
CA GLY A 11 2.84 -12.63 0.87
C GLY A 11 3.88 -12.34 -0.24
N PRO A 12 4.76 -13.31 -0.55
CA PRO A 12 5.80 -13.14 -1.56
C PRO A 12 5.19 -13.16 -2.96
N MET A 13 4.83 -11.99 -3.46
CA MET A 13 4.34 -11.78 -4.81
C MET A 13 5.21 -10.75 -5.53
N THR A 14 5.49 -10.98 -6.82
CA THR A 14 6.21 -10.01 -7.63
C THR A 14 5.30 -8.85 -8.05
N ARG A 15 5.91 -7.72 -8.42
CA ARG A 15 5.18 -6.58 -8.96
C ARG A 15 4.37 -6.96 -10.22
N GLY A 16 4.94 -7.76 -11.12
CA GLY A 16 4.29 -8.13 -12.38
C GLY A 16 3.06 -9.03 -12.16
N GLU A 17 3.13 -9.98 -11.22
CA GLU A 17 1.98 -10.81 -10.85
C GLU A 17 0.85 -9.97 -10.25
N ALA A 18 1.18 -9.04 -9.37
CA ALA A 18 0.20 -8.11 -8.80
C ALA A 18 -0.45 -7.21 -9.85
N GLU A 19 0.33 -6.68 -10.81
CA GLU A 19 -0.20 -5.88 -11.93
C GLU A 19 -1.17 -6.69 -12.80
N LEU A 20 -0.90 -7.98 -13.04
CA LEU A 20 -1.83 -8.87 -13.75
C LEU A 20 -3.16 -9.04 -13.01
N LEU A 21 -3.15 -9.17 -11.68
CA LEU A 21 -4.37 -9.24 -10.89
C LEU A 21 -5.22 -7.97 -11.03
N PHE A 22 -4.59 -6.79 -11.05
CA PHE A 22 -5.27 -5.52 -11.28
C PHE A 22 -5.81 -5.38 -12.71
N GLN A 23 -5.14 -5.93 -13.72
CA GLN A 23 -5.68 -5.96 -15.09
C GLN A 23 -6.97 -6.79 -15.19
N MET A 24 -7.08 -7.86 -14.41
CA MET A 24 -8.30 -8.67 -14.36
C MET A 24 -9.43 -8.02 -13.54
N ARG A 25 -9.08 -7.12 -12.62
CA ARG A 25 -10.02 -6.43 -11.72
C ARG A 25 -9.82 -4.91 -11.79
N VAL A 26 -10.24 -4.32 -12.90
CA VAL A 26 -10.17 -2.87 -13.15
C VAL A 26 -11.23 -2.15 -12.32
N GLN A 27 -10.94 -1.93 -11.05
CA GLN A 27 -11.79 -1.20 -10.12
C GLN A 27 -10.94 -0.20 -9.32
N ASN A 28 -11.35 1.07 -9.32
CA ASN A 28 -10.66 2.09 -8.52
C ASN A 28 -10.74 1.74 -7.04
N GLY A 29 -9.63 1.89 -6.33
CA GLY A 29 -9.51 1.48 -4.92
C GLY A 29 -9.30 -0.01 -4.75
N ALA A 30 -9.06 -0.77 -5.83
CA ALA A 30 -8.56 -2.13 -5.72
C ALA A 30 -7.14 -2.12 -5.13
N PHE A 31 -6.87 -2.98 -4.15
CA PHE A 31 -5.61 -2.97 -3.44
C PHE A 31 -5.17 -4.36 -2.96
N LEU A 32 -3.87 -4.50 -2.72
CA LEU A 32 -3.25 -5.64 -2.06
C LEU A 32 -1.96 -5.22 -1.36
N ILE A 33 -1.51 -6.01 -0.39
CA ILE A 33 -0.24 -5.85 0.30
C ILE A 33 0.61 -7.10 0.06
N ARG A 34 1.85 -6.88 -0.36
CA ARG A 34 2.83 -7.92 -0.64
C ARG A 34 4.11 -7.69 0.16
N ASP A 35 4.94 -8.72 0.23
CA ASP A 35 6.29 -8.59 0.75
C ASP A 35 7.11 -7.63 -0.14
N SER A 36 7.96 -6.84 0.50
CA SER A 36 8.87 -5.96 -0.21
C SER A 36 9.94 -6.77 -0.94
N SER A 37 10.21 -6.38 -2.18
CA SER A 37 11.28 -6.98 -2.99
C SER A 37 12.68 -6.61 -2.51
N THR A 38 12.82 -5.62 -1.62
CA THR A 38 14.12 -5.12 -1.14
C THR A 38 14.69 -5.93 0.02
N ASN A 39 13.93 -6.86 0.61
CA ASN A 39 14.29 -7.61 1.83
C ASN A 39 14.76 -6.72 3.00
N ALA A 40 14.40 -5.43 2.99
CA ALA A 40 14.84 -4.48 4.00
C ALA A 40 13.93 -4.54 5.22
N ILE A 41 14.50 -4.71 6.42
CA ILE A 41 13.75 -4.73 7.69
C ILE A 41 12.97 -3.43 7.89
N ALA A 42 13.52 -2.29 7.46
CA ALA A 42 12.88 -0.98 7.57
C ALA A 42 11.70 -0.79 6.59
N GLN A 43 11.54 -1.67 5.60
CA GLN A 43 10.47 -1.62 4.61
C GLN A 43 10.01 -3.05 4.27
N PRO A 44 9.34 -3.74 5.21
CA PRO A 44 9.01 -5.15 5.05
C PRO A 44 7.93 -5.41 3.99
N TYR A 45 7.04 -4.44 3.74
CA TYR A 45 5.89 -4.62 2.86
C TYR A 45 5.74 -3.50 1.82
N THR A 46 4.94 -3.78 0.79
CA THR A 46 4.50 -2.81 -0.21
C THR A 46 2.99 -2.91 -0.38
N LEU A 47 2.30 -1.78 -0.22
CA LEU A 47 0.91 -1.61 -0.57
C LEU A 47 0.82 -1.25 -2.07
N MET A 48 0.02 -2.00 -2.82
CA MET A 48 -0.30 -1.70 -4.20
C MET A 48 -1.76 -1.29 -4.32
N VAL A 49 -2.02 -0.18 -5.01
CA VAL A 49 -3.38 0.37 -5.19
C VAL A 49 -3.59 0.72 -6.65
N LEU A 50 -4.69 0.27 -7.23
CA LEU A 50 -5.17 0.70 -8.54
C LEU A 50 -6.04 1.95 -8.38
N ASN A 51 -5.62 3.04 -9.00
CA ASN A 51 -6.41 4.26 -9.11
C ASN A 51 -6.27 4.84 -10.51
N GLU A 52 -7.40 5.16 -11.16
CA GLU A 52 -7.44 5.80 -12.48
C GLU A 52 -6.59 5.06 -13.54
N HIS A 53 -6.71 3.73 -13.58
CA HIS A 53 -5.98 2.83 -14.49
C HIS A 53 -4.46 2.75 -14.25
N LYS A 54 -3.97 3.33 -13.15
CA LYS A 54 -2.57 3.28 -12.75
C LYS A 54 -2.40 2.51 -11.44
N VAL A 55 -1.40 1.64 -11.40
CA VAL A 55 -1.02 0.92 -10.18
C VAL A 55 0.08 1.70 -9.45
N TYR A 56 -0.22 2.14 -8.24
CA TYR A 56 0.70 2.83 -7.36
C TYR A 56 1.35 1.84 -6.39
N ASN A 57 2.64 2.01 -6.13
CA ASN A 57 3.39 1.18 -5.19
C ASN A 57 3.83 2.05 -4.01
N VAL A 58 3.16 1.87 -2.87
CA VAL A 58 3.42 2.63 -1.65
C VAL A 58 4.19 1.75 -0.67
N GLN A 59 5.35 2.24 -0.24
CA GLN A 59 6.18 1.55 0.75
C GLN A 59 5.47 1.54 2.10
N ILE A 60 5.42 0.38 2.77
CA ILE A 60 5.06 0.30 4.19
C ILE A 60 6.37 0.17 4.97
N ARG A 61 6.70 1.21 5.72
CA ARG A 61 7.93 1.29 6.51
C ARG A 61 7.67 0.82 7.92
N PHE A 62 8.69 0.21 8.51
CA PHE A 62 8.68 -0.24 9.90
C PHE A 62 9.69 0.55 10.71
N HIS A 63 9.25 1.15 11.82
CA HIS A 63 10.05 2.03 12.67
C HIS A 63 10.52 1.35 13.96
N GLY A 64 10.26 0.05 14.12
CA GLY A 64 10.55 -0.71 15.34
C GLY A 64 9.27 -1.08 16.09
N ASN A 65 9.37 -2.08 16.96
CA ASN A 65 8.22 -2.68 17.64
C ASN A 65 7.38 -1.64 18.42
N ASP A 66 8.03 -0.66 19.04
CA ASP A 66 7.37 0.36 19.86
C ASP A 66 6.92 1.58 19.03
N HIS A 67 7.30 1.65 17.75
CA HIS A 67 7.12 2.84 16.89
C HIS A 67 6.26 2.55 15.65
N GLY A 68 5.85 1.29 15.43
CA GLY A 68 4.85 0.92 14.45
C GLY A 68 5.29 1.08 12.98
N TYR A 69 4.34 1.44 12.13
CA TYR A 69 4.43 1.47 10.68
C TYR A 69 3.98 2.80 10.09
N SER A 70 4.49 3.14 8.90
CA SER A 70 4.04 4.31 8.14
C SER A 70 4.01 4.04 6.63
N LEU A 71 3.26 4.85 5.89
CA LEU A 71 3.23 4.81 4.43
C LEU A 71 4.24 5.77 3.78
N GLY A 72 4.76 5.38 2.62
CA GLY A 72 5.57 6.23 1.74
C GLY A 72 7.01 6.42 2.20
N THR A 73 7.55 7.62 1.97
CA THR A 73 8.98 7.94 2.16
C THR A 73 9.32 8.43 3.57
N GLY A 74 8.34 8.53 4.49
CA GLY A 74 8.58 8.99 5.86
C GLY A 74 8.92 10.48 5.96
N ILE A 75 8.41 11.30 5.04
CA ILE A 75 8.51 12.77 5.12
C ILE A 75 7.78 13.25 6.39
N MET A 76 8.24 14.35 6.98
CA MET A 76 7.62 14.97 8.17
C MET A 76 6.09 15.03 8.03
N GLY A 77 5.37 14.46 9.01
CA GLY A 77 3.91 14.39 9.03
C GLY A 77 3.30 13.06 8.57
N ALA A 78 4.11 12.05 8.24
CA ALA A 78 3.60 10.71 7.97
C ALA A 78 2.89 10.13 9.21
N GLU A 79 1.68 9.64 9.02
CA GLU A 79 0.91 8.99 10.07
C GLU A 79 1.58 7.67 10.50
N ILE A 80 1.62 7.45 11.81
CA ILE A 80 2.17 6.25 12.42
C ILE A 80 1.02 5.36 12.87
N PHE A 81 1.09 4.09 12.49
CA PHE A 81 0.09 3.08 12.78
C PHE A 81 0.70 1.94 13.59
N PRO A 82 0.00 1.38 14.59
CA PRO A 82 0.54 0.30 15.39
C PRO A 82 0.72 -0.99 14.58
N SER A 83 -0.11 -1.23 13.57
CA SER A 83 0.02 -2.37 12.66
C SER A 83 -0.33 -2.00 11.22
N VAL A 84 -0.02 -2.90 10.28
CA VAL A 84 -0.46 -2.77 8.88
C VAL A 84 -1.98 -2.92 8.75
N ARG A 85 -2.65 -3.66 9.65
CA ARG A 85 -4.12 -3.73 9.66
C ARG A 85 -4.72 -2.38 9.96
N ASP A 86 -4.14 -1.62 10.89
CA ASP A 86 -4.59 -0.28 11.22
C ASP A 86 -4.44 0.68 10.03
N ILE A 87 -3.37 0.55 9.24
CA ILE A 87 -3.21 1.27 7.97
C ILE A 87 -4.41 0.98 7.06
N VAL A 88 -4.73 -0.31 6.85
CA VAL A 88 -5.84 -0.70 5.96
C VAL A 88 -7.17 -0.18 6.50
N SER A 89 -7.48 -0.44 7.78
CA SER A 89 -8.72 -0.04 8.42
C SER A 89 -8.95 1.47 8.39
N HIS A 90 -7.89 2.26 8.59
CA HIS A 90 -7.97 3.70 8.49
C HIS A 90 -8.27 4.16 7.05
N HIS A 91 -7.54 3.61 6.07
CA HIS A 91 -7.63 4.04 4.68
C HIS A 91 -8.80 3.47 3.88
N VAL A 92 -9.65 2.65 4.49
CA VAL A 92 -10.99 2.35 3.96
C VAL A 92 -11.84 3.62 3.87
N ASN A 93 -11.72 4.52 4.86
CA ASN A 93 -12.51 5.76 4.93
C ASN A 93 -11.67 7.02 4.69
N THR A 94 -10.36 6.97 4.92
CA THR A 94 -9.46 8.11 4.68
C THR A 94 -8.66 7.90 3.40
N PRO A 95 -8.81 8.75 2.38
CA PRO A 95 -8.05 8.61 1.13
C PRO A 95 -6.54 8.69 1.35
N ILE A 96 -5.79 7.77 0.74
CA ILE A 96 -4.32 7.81 0.67
C ILE A 96 -3.93 8.80 -0.42
N MET A 97 -2.95 9.66 -0.15
CA MET A 97 -2.31 10.48 -1.16
C MET A 97 -1.32 9.65 -1.99
N LEU A 98 -1.57 9.54 -3.28
CA LEU A 98 -0.78 8.79 -4.23
C LEU A 98 0.10 9.76 -5.03
N ILE A 99 1.40 9.67 -4.81
CA ILE A 99 2.40 10.53 -5.49
C ILE A 99 2.97 9.74 -6.66
N ASP A 100 2.91 10.35 -7.84
CA ASP A 100 3.59 9.81 -9.01
C ASP A 100 5.07 10.21 -8.97
N ALA A 101 5.96 9.23 -8.76
CA ALA A 101 7.39 9.48 -8.78
C ALA A 101 7.90 9.98 -10.15
N MET A 102 7.15 9.71 -11.23
CA MET A 102 7.48 10.18 -12.59
C MET A 102 6.96 11.59 -12.87
N ASP A 103 5.98 12.08 -12.10
CA ASP A 103 5.48 13.45 -12.18
C ASP A 103 5.18 14.00 -10.77
N PRO A 104 6.24 14.36 -10.01
CA PRO A 104 6.06 14.92 -8.67
C PRO A 104 5.40 16.30 -8.68
N ASN A 105 5.26 16.95 -9.84
CA ASN A 105 4.63 18.25 -10.01
C ASN A 105 3.14 18.17 -10.38
N SER A 106 2.58 16.99 -10.66
CA SER A 106 1.13 16.80 -10.87
C SER A 106 0.28 17.22 -9.66
N GLY A 107 0.91 17.54 -8.53
CA GLY A 107 0.23 17.83 -7.28
C GLY A 107 -0.35 16.56 -6.67
N ALA A 108 -0.79 16.65 -5.42
CA ALA A 108 -1.44 15.56 -4.68
C ALA A 108 -2.85 15.23 -5.21
N GLN A 109 -3.04 15.20 -6.54
CA GLN A 109 -4.37 15.07 -7.15
C GLN A 109 -4.91 13.64 -7.14
N HIS A 110 -4.05 12.64 -7.00
CA HIS A 110 -4.48 11.25 -6.95
C HIS A 110 -4.66 10.82 -5.50
N GLN A 111 -5.92 10.76 -5.07
CA GLN A 111 -6.29 10.25 -3.74
C GLN A 111 -7.23 9.06 -3.90
N CYS A 112 -7.05 8.03 -3.08
CA CYS A 112 -7.88 6.83 -3.18
C CYS A 112 -8.05 6.13 -1.83
N CYS A 113 -9.26 5.65 -1.56
CA CYS A 113 -9.51 4.75 -0.43
C CYS A 113 -9.21 3.30 -0.81
N LEU A 114 -8.91 2.48 0.20
CA LEU A 114 -8.72 1.04 0.06
C LEU A 114 -10.09 0.34 0.11
N LEU A 115 -10.71 0.15 -1.06
CA LEU A 115 -12.11 -0.28 -1.16
C LEU A 115 -12.27 -1.77 -1.50
N HIS A 116 -11.41 -2.29 -2.36
CA HIS A 116 -11.59 -3.61 -2.95
C HIS A 116 -10.33 -4.47 -2.77
N PRO A 117 -10.27 -5.31 -1.72
CA PRO A 117 -9.12 -6.19 -1.51
C PRO A 117 -9.01 -7.20 -2.67
N VAL A 118 -7.78 -7.40 -3.15
CA VAL A 118 -7.48 -8.32 -4.26
C VAL A 118 -6.63 -9.47 -3.73
N ARG A 119 -7.10 -10.70 -3.97
CA ARG A 119 -6.37 -11.93 -3.69
C ARG A 119 -6.30 -12.84 -4.91
N HIS A 120 -5.29 -13.71 -4.92
CA HIS A 120 -5.16 -14.83 -5.85
C HIS A 120 -6.16 -15.95 -5.51
#